data_AF-A0A6A6ZTJ2-F1
#
_entry.id   AF-A0A6A6ZTJ2-F1
#
_cell.length_a   1.000
_cell.length_b   1.000
_cell.length_c   1.000
_cell.angle_alpha   90.00
_cell.angle_beta   90.00
_cell.angle_gamma   90.00
#
_symmetry.space_group_name_H-M   'P 1'
#
loop_
_entity.id
_entity.type
_entity.pdbx_description
1 polymer ?
#
loop_
_entity_poly.entity_id
_entity_poly.type
_entity_poly.pdbx_seq_one_letter_code
_entity_poly.pdbx_strand_id
1 'polypeptide(L)'
;MEPFRILNVTFKTINGSSGPPLDGITTQADVEFSGAWRGSTGEDHFLVAESNYTRNTPLPSWMDEHAMYLPFVVPSGVNTTSVTFLGSYDINTSLYRGRTKYVSARPNCQELTLGMDYQMHIWNTSMNTGVDEPVLNVNVLGKDGKVVTCRNAMTRSNPLAGLGWSSRHPDQLICLSGKTAAELLVPLEATQNATQQHRETCSTAVAIGWIGAESLVSMETNASSTLLVLCQPRIKIGDAYVTVDPNGRLTKKAARLEPDAPVLLEEHFTNGVANLTSQSNSFMFRGLRAPWHNDTFANEPFHYFVNRAAEHLHFTDPTQPAPTFADIEPAIDRAYTRLFAIWLGVNKELLFKVNTQFHIRPKIQVTTPEERLFFNTPLFIISEIILAIYTLASILVYLRRPGRYLPRMPTSIAAIIALFAASAAVQDLQGTSKMNAKERNKFLDDLDCRYGYGSYVGADGGVHVGIEKVPFVQQVKRRAKKGADSEEQIELTGGNDRLSERRVSHGSFGDDSVRA
;
A
#
# COMPACT_ATOMS: atom_id res chain seq x y z
N MET A 1 -1.34 -15.58 -8.47
CA MET A 1 -0.80 -14.30 -9.00
C MET A 1 -0.69 -14.44 -10.51
N GLU A 2 -1.47 -13.68 -11.27
CA GLU A 2 -1.25 -13.61 -12.72
C GLU A 2 0.09 -12.91 -13.02
N PRO A 3 0.79 -13.31 -14.09
CA PRO A 3 2.05 -12.67 -14.48
C PRO A 3 1.80 -11.22 -14.89
N PHE A 4 2.69 -10.31 -14.46
CA PHE A 4 2.68 -8.91 -14.89
C PHE A 4 2.81 -8.84 -16.42
N ARG A 5 1.89 -8.12 -17.08
CA ARG A 5 1.90 -7.93 -18.53
C ARG A 5 2.17 -6.48 -18.87
N ILE A 6 3.06 -6.25 -19.84
CA ILE A 6 3.25 -4.91 -20.40
C ILE A 6 2.00 -4.60 -21.23
N LEU A 7 1.30 -3.52 -20.88
CA LEU A 7 0.07 -3.10 -21.57
C LEU A 7 0.38 -2.18 -22.75
N ASN A 8 -0.45 -2.25 -23.78
CA ASN A 8 -0.53 -1.28 -24.85
C ASN A 8 -1.63 -0.26 -24.51
N VAL A 9 -1.42 1.01 -24.84
CA VAL A 9 -2.41 2.09 -24.65
C VAL A 9 -3.71 1.84 -25.43
N THR A 10 -3.68 0.99 -26.46
CA THR A 10 -4.88 0.62 -27.21
C THR A 10 -5.85 -0.22 -26.38
N PHE A 11 -7.11 0.24 -26.29
CA PHE A 11 -8.20 -0.47 -25.64
C PHE A 11 -8.65 -1.71 -26.44
N LYS A 12 -9.09 -2.75 -25.73
CA LYS A 12 -9.81 -3.89 -26.32
C LYS A 12 -11.16 -3.45 -26.88
N THR A 13 -11.80 -4.31 -27.66
CA THR A 13 -13.21 -4.14 -28.03
C THR A 13 -14.07 -4.21 -26.77
N ILE A 14 -14.84 -3.16 -26.51
CA ILE A 14 -15.70 -3.05 -25.32
C ILE A 14 -17.14 -2.89 -25.78
N ASN A 15 -18.06 -3.68 -25.21
CA ASN A 15 -19.47 -3.43 -25.35
C ASN A 15 -19.90 -2.37 -24.34
N GLY A 16 -20.17 -1.14 -24.80
CA GLY A 16 -20.56 -0.02 -23.96
C GLY A 16 -21.89 -0.21 -23.21
N SER A 17 -22.74 -1.15 -23.64
CA SER A 17 -23.98 -1.48 -22.92
C SER A 17 -23.78 -2.48 -21.77
N SER A 18 -22.61 -3.12 -21.71
CA SER A 18 -22.22 -4.12 -20.72
C SER A 18 -21.75 -3.46 -19.41
N GLY A 19 -22.33 -3.83 -18.27
CA GLY A 19 -22.06 -3.21 -16.97
C GLY A 19 -22.64 -3.97 -15.78
N PRO A 20 -22.24 -3.61 -14.54
CA PRO A 20 -22.71 -4.26 -13.33
C PRO A 20 -24.21 -4.08 -13.10
N PRO A 21 -24.86 -5.00 -12.35
CA PRO A 21 -26.22 -4.81 -11.91
C PRO A 21 -26.34 -3.57 -11.01
N LEU A 22 -27.50 -2.93 -11.03
CA LEU A 22 -27.83 -1.82 -10.13
C LEU A 22 -28.37 -2.44 -8.83
N ASP A 23 -27.62 -2.32 -7.73
CA ASP A 23 -27.95 -2.87 -6.40
C ASP A 23 -28.40 -4.34 -6.42
N GLY A 24 -27.71 -5.17 -7.20
CA GLY A 24 -28.00 -6.61 -7.30
C GLY A 24 -29.22 -6.96 -8.17
N ILE A 25 -29.94 -5.98 -8.71
CA ILE A 25 -30.98 -6.20 -9.70
C ILE A 25 -30.31 -6.33 -11.07
N THR A 26 -30.37 -7.54 -11.64
CA THR A 26 -29.89 -7.81 -13.00
C THR A 26 -30.76 -7.09 -14.01
N THR A 27 -30.18 -6.10 -14.69
CA THR A 27 -30.92 -5.20 -15.59
C THR A 27 -31.16 -5.80 -16.98
N GLN A 28 -30.61 -6.98 -17.30
CA GLN A 28 -30.96 -7.77 -18.49
C GLN A 28 -30.38 -9.18 -18.34
N ALA A 29 -31.13 -10.21 -18.72
CA ALA A 29 -30.71 -11.62 -18.61
C ALA A 29 -29.63 -12.03 -19.64
N ASP A 30 -29.33 -11.20 -20.64
CA ASP A 30 -28.56 -11.59 -21.83
C ASP A 30 -27.39 -10.64 -22.18
N VAL A 31 -26.84 -9.87 -21.23
CA VAL A 31 -25.71 -9.00 -21.55
C VAL A 31 -24.39 -9.77 -21.49
N GLU A 32 -23.74 -9.96 -22.64
CA GLU A 32 -22.41 -10.58 -22.70
C GLU A 32 -21.38 -9.78 -21.90
N PHE A 33 -20.54 -10.49 -21.14
CA PHE A 33 -19.42 -9.89 -20.41
C PHE A 33 -18.44 -9.22 -21.38
N SER A 34 -18.14 -7.95 -21.14
CA SER A 34 -17.22 -7.19 -21.98
C SER A 34 -16.48 -6.11 -21.19
N GLY A 35 -15.25 -5.81 -21.63
CA GLY A 35 -14.43 -4.78 -21.01
C GLY A 35 -14.19 -5.04 -19.52
N ALA A 36 -14.45 -4.02 -18.69
CA ALA A 36 -14.27 -4.09 -17.24
C ALA A 36 -15.25 -5.02 -16.53
N TRP A 37 -16.41 -5.34 -17.12
CA TRP A 37 -17.42 -6.13 -16.43
C TRP A 37 -17.27 -7.63 -16.70
N ARG A 38 -17.19 -8.41 -15.60
CA ARG A 38 -17.04 -9.88 -15.58
C ARG A 38 -18.05 -10.57 -14.66
N GLY A 39 -19.21 -9.94 -14.43
CA GLY A 39 -20.27 -10.49 -13.56
C GLY A 39 -20.14 -10.15 -12.07
N SER A 40 -19.34 -9.16 -11.70
CA SER A 40 -19.28 -8.62 -10.33
C SER A 40 -20.27 -7.46 -10.11
N THR A 41 -20.36 -6.96 -8.87
CA THR A 41 -21.17 -5.77 -8.51
C THR A 41 -20.60 -4.46 -9.03
N GLY A 42 -19.34 -4.44 -9.49
CA GLY A 42 -18.68 -3.27 -10.08
C GLY A 42 -18.28 -2.17 -9.09
N GLU A 43 -18.19 -2.47 -7.80
CA GLU A 43 -18.01 -1.47 -6.72
C GLU A 43 -16.55 -1.19 -6.36
N ASP A 44 -15.60 -1.92 -6.94
CA ASP A 44 -14.19 -1.86 -6.53
C ASP A 44 -13.62 -0.44 -6.51
N HIS A 45 -14.02 0.39 -7.49
CA HIS A 45 -13.55 1.77 -7.59
C HIS A 45 -14.09 2.67 -6.47
N PHE A 46 -15.32 2.44 -6.01
CA PHE A 46 -15.88 3.10 -4.84
C PHE A 46 -15.18 2.64 -3.55
N LEU A 47 -14.95 1.34 -3.40
CA LEU A 47 -14.29 0.79 -2.21
C LEU A 47 -12.85 1.30 -2.07
N VAL A 48 -12.10 1.35 -3.19
CA VAL A 48 -10.75 1.91 -3.22
C VAL A 48 -10.77 3.40 -2.92
N ALA A 49 -11.69 4.16 -3.52
CA ALA A 49 -11.83 5.60 -3.25
C ALA A 49 -12.17 5.87 -1.78
N GLU A 50 -13.12 5.12 -1.21
CA GLU A 50 -13.57 5.26 0.16
C GLU A 50 -12.46 4.94 1.17
N SER A 51 -11.75 3.83 0.96
CA SER A 51 -10.61 3.48 1.80
C SER A 51 -9.53 4.56 1.74
N ASN A 52 -9.29 5.13 0.56
CA ASN A 52 -8.32 6.19 0.39
C ASN A 52 -8.77 7.51 1.06
N TYR A 53 -10.04 7.92 0.95
CA TYR A 53 -10.57 9.11 1.61
C TYR A 53 -10.61 8.99 3.14
N THR A 54 -11.00 7.82 3.67
CA THR A 54 -11.25 7.66 5.11
C THR A 54 -10.04 7.18 5.90
N ARG A 55 -9.15 6.40 5.28
CA ARG A 55 -8.01 5.77 5.95
C ARG A 55 -6.66 6.18 5.37
N ASN A 56 -6.64 7.15 4.44
CA ASN A 56 -5.42 7.58 3.74
C ASN A 56 -4.63 6.40 3.14
N THR A 57 -5.32 5.32 2.74
CA THR A 57 -4.64 4.19 2.10
C THR A 57 -4.11 4.62 0.73
N PRO A 58 -2.92 4.17 0.31
CA PRO A 58 -2.38 4.55 -0.99
C PRO A 58 -3.31 4.08 -2.13
N LEU A 59 -3.43 4.89 -3.18
CA LEU A 59 -4.10 4.48 -4.42
C LEU A 59 -3.37 3.28 -5.06
N PRO A 60 -4.03 2.54 -5.97
CA PRO A 60 -3.38 1.49 -6.75
C PRO A 60 -2.10 1.96 -7.44
N SER A 61 -1.23 1.01 -7.79
CA SER A 61 -0.01 1.35 -8.52
C SER A 61 -0.32 1.96 -9.88
N TRP A 62 0.60 2.80 -10.35
CA TRP A 62 0.56 3.47 -11.65
C TRP A 62 -0.61 4.43 -11.83
N MET A 63 -1.03 5.11 -10.77
CA MET A 63 -2.06 6.14 -10.87
C MET A 63 -1.92 7.20 -9.77
N ASP A 64 -2.61 8.32 -9.99
CA ASP A 64 -2.90 9.33 -8.98
C ASP A 64 -4.40 9.68 -9.01
N GLU A 65 -4.79 10.76 -8.35
CA GLU A 65 -6.19 11.21 -8.27
C GLU A 65 -6.76 11.70 -9.62
N HIS A 66 -5.93 11.89 -10.64
CA HIS A 66 -6.32 12.51 -11.90
C HIS A 66 -6.22 11.55 -13.09
N ALA A 67 -5.28 10.61 -13.06
CA ALA A 67 -5.00 9.75 -14.19
C ALA A 67 -4.43 8.39 -13.78
N MET A 68 -4.67 7.41 -14.65
CA MET A 68 -3.90 6.17 -14.71
C MET A 68 -2.74 6.36 -15.68
N TYR A 69 -1.58 5.79 -15.36
CA TYR A 69 -0.37 5.78 -16.18
C TYR A 69 -0.06 4.36 -16.61
N LEU A 70 0.44 4.17 -17.83
CA LEU A 70 0.83 2.83 -18.27
C LEU A 70 2.11 2.37 -17.56
N PRO A 71 2.13 1.14 -17.03
CA PRO A 71 3.31 0.57 -16.41
C PRO A 71 4.47 0.39 -17.41
N PHE A 72 5.67 0.82 -17.01
CA PHE A 72 6.91 0.56 -17.76
C PHE A 72 8.02 -0.13 -16.93
N VAL A 73 7.74 -0.40 -15.65
CA VAL A 73 8.64 -1.18 -14.76
C VAL A 73 7.84 -2.36 -14.22
N VAL A 74 8.48 -3.53 -14.19
CA VAL A 74 7.93 -4.71 -13.54
C VAL A 74 8.20 -4.63 -12.02
N PRO A 75 7.19 -4.84 -11.16
CA PRO A 75 7.40 -4.84 -9.72
C PRO A 75 8.42 -5.90 -9.26
N SER A 76 9.15 -5.59 -8.19
CA SER A 76 10.10 -6.52 -7.56
C SER A 76 9.45 -7.86 -7.23
N GLY A 77 10.12 -8.97 -7.54
CA GLY A 77 9.67 -10.32 -7.21
C GLY A 77 8.82 -11.02 -8.27
N VAL A 78 8.52 -10.38 -9.41
CA VAL A 78 7.90 -11.05 -10.55
C VAL A 78 8.99 -11.63 -11.47
N ASN A 79 9.08 -12.96 -11.52
CA ASN A 79 9.94 -13.69 -12.47
C ASN A 79 9.54 -13.35 -13.91
N THR A 80 10.20 -12.36 -14.51
CA THR A 80 10.05 -12.06 -15.94
C THR A 80 11.35 -12.41 -16.65
N THR A 81 11.31 -13.44 -17.48
CA THR A 81 12.42 -13.87 -18.35
C THR A 81 12.76 -12.84 -19.44
N SER A 82 11.98 -11.76 -19.55
CA SER A 82 11.98 -10.82 -20.68
C SER A 82 12.41 -9.38 -20.33
N VAL A 83 12.71 -9.07 -19.06
CA VAL A 83 13.17 -7.72 -18.67
C VAL A 83 14.62 -7.76 -18.23
N THR A 84 15.52 -7.55 -19.20
CA THR A 84 16.94 -7.32 -18.95
C THR A 84 17.19 -5.83 -18.81
N PHE A 85 17.38 -5.38 -17.58
CA PHE A 85 17.86 -4.02 -17.34
C PHE A 85 19.37 -3.95 -17.56
N LEU A 86 19.82 -2.94 -18.29
CA LEU A 86 21.24 -2.70 -18.55
C LEU A 86 21.79 -1.81 -17.42
N GLY A 87 22.41 -2.43 -16.41
CA GLY A 87 23.07 -1.72 -15.30
C GLY A 87 23.01 -2.47 -13.96
N SER A 88 23.91 -2.14 -13.04
CA SER A 88 23.85 -2.59 -11.64
C SER A 88 23.08 -1.55 -10.82
N TYR A 89 21.92 -1.92 -10.30
CA TYR A 89 21.11 -1.08 -9.41
C TYR A 89 20.26 -1.96 -8.50
N ASP A 90 19.88 -1.45 -7.32
CA ASP A 90 19.02 -2.16 -6.39
C ASP A 90 17.56 -2.02 -6.81
N ILE A 91 16.98 -3.12 -7.29
CA ILE A 91 15.61 -3.19 -7.80
C ILE A 91 14.59 -2.81 -6.72
N ASN A 92 14.91 -3.02 -5.43
CA ASN A 92 14.00 -2.85 -4.31
C ASN A 92 13.99 -1.45 -3.69
N THR A 93 14.97 -0.60 -4.01
CA THR A 93 15.09 0.74 -3.43
C THR A 93 15.18 1.86 -4.47
N SER A 94 15.38 1.51 -5.74
CA SER A 94 15.51 2.48 -6.83
C SER A 94 14.20 3.19 -7.15
N LEU A 95 14.32 4.47 -7.55
CA LEU A 95 13.23 5.22 -8.17
C LEU A 95 13.37 5.18 -9.68
N TYR A 96 12.25 5.04 -10.37
CA TYR A 96 12.20 4.94 -11.82
C TYR A 96 11.46 6.13 -12.41
N ARG A 97 12.14 6.89 -13.27
CA ARG A 97 11.55 8.02 -13.97
C ARG A 97 11.50 7.76 -15.47
N GLY A 98 10.33 7.86 -16.08
CA GLY A 98 10.14 7.57 -17.50
C GLY A 98 8.99 8.36 -18.10
N ARG A 99 9.03 8.50 -19.42
CA ARG A 99 7.88 8.93 -20.23
C ARG A 99 6.95 7.74 -20.41
N THR A 100 5.67 7.93 -20.18
CA THR A 100 4.62 6.92 -20.36
C THR A 100 3.33 7.56 -20.84
N LYS A 101 2.38 6.74 -21.32
CA LYS A 101 1.03 7.23 -21.62
C LYS A 101 0.21 7.36 -20.35
N TYR A 102 -0.57 8.42 -20.26
CA TYR A 102 -1.60 8.60 -19.24
C TYR A 102 -2.99 8.55 -19.86
N VAL A 103 -3.95 8.10 -19.07
CA VAL A 103 -5.38 8.10 -19.41
C VAL A 103 -6.14 8.74 -18.27
N SER A 104 -6.95 9.75 -18.59
CA SER A 104 -7.79 10.50 -17.67
C SER A 104 -9.14 10.76 -18.33
N ALA A 105 -10.15 11.13 -17.54
CA ALA A 105 -11.39 11.66 -18.08
C ALA A 105 -11.93 12.75 -17.16
N ARG A 106 -12.52 13.78 -17.78
CA ARG A 106 -13.19 14.86 -17.06
C ARG A 106 -14.63 14.98 -17.56
N PRO A 107 -15.61 15.19 -16.68
CA PRO A 107 -16.98 15.41 -17.10
C PRO A 107 -17.09 16.81 -17.73
N ASN A 108 -17.60 16.89 -18.97
CA ASN A 108 -17.97 18.17 -19.56
C ASN A 108 -19.43 18.43 -19.23
N CYS A 109 -19.66 19.21 -18.17
CA CYS A 109 -20.99 19.46 -17.63
C CYS A 109 -21.56 20.80 -18.08
N GLN A 110 -22.88 20.87 -18.20
CA GLN A 110 -23.61 22.10 -18.45
C GLN A 110 -24.90 22.12 -17.63
N GLU A 111 -25.24 23.28 -17.08
CA GLU A 111 -26.54 23.50 -16.42
C GLU A 111 -27.68 23.36 -17.44
N LEU A 112 -28.78 22.75 -17.01
CA LEU A 112 -29.99 22.59 -17.80
C LEU A 112 -31.13 23.43 -17.22
N THR A 113 -31.87 24.10 -18.11
CA THR A 113 -33.01 24.92 -17.72
C THR A 113 -34.32 24.18 -17.94
N LEU A 114 -35.16 24.13 -16.89
CA LEU A 114 -36.47 23.48 -16.94
C LEU A 114 -37.37 24.12 -18.00
N GLY A 115 -37.96 23.30 -18.88
CA GLY A 115 -38.85 23.76 -19.95
C GLY A 115 -38.13 24.24 -21.22
N MET A 116 -36.81 24.43 -21.19
CA MET A 116 -35.99 24.70 -22.38
C MET A 116 -35.12 23.50 -22.76
N ASP A 117 -34.24 23.08 -21.85
CA ASP A 117 -33.24 22.03 -22.12
C ASP A 117 -33.74 20.64 -21.74
N TYR A 118 -34.67 20.59 -20.78
CA TYR A 118 -35.29 19.34 -20.34
C TYR A 118 -36.76 19.50 -19.96
N GLN A 119 -37.48 18.39 -20.08
CA GLN A 119 -38.83 18.22 -19.58
C GLN A 119 -38.84 17.03 -18.63
N MET A 120 -39.33 17.24 -17.41
CA MET A 120 -39.43 16.20 -16.39
C MET A 120 -40.88 16.07 -15.94
N HIS A 121 -41.42 14.87 -16.09
CA HIS A 121 -42.78 14.56 -15.66
C HIS A 121 -42.71 13.48 -14.57
N ILE A 122 -43.05 13.86 -13.32
CA ILE A 122 -42.93 12.98 -12.14
C ILE A 122 -44.25 12.20 -11.86
N TRP A 123 -45.43 12.71 -12.25
CA TRP A 123 -46.70 12.00 -12.59
C TRP A 123 -47.91 12.96 -12.72
N ASN A 124 -48.97 12.53 -13.43
CA ASN A 124 -50.31 13.15 -13.49
C ASN A 124 -51.30 12.40 -12.58
N THR A 125 -52.14 13.14 -11.85
CA THR A 125 -53.10 12.63 -10.85
C THR A 125 -54.42 12.21 -11.50
N SER A 126 -54.52 10.94 -11.91
CA SER A 126 -55.81 10.31 -12.20
C SER A 126 -55.71 8.82 -11.95
N MET A 127 -56.32 8.33 -10.87
CA MET A 127 -56.42 6.92 -10.51
C MET A 127 -57.13 6.04 -11.57
N ASN A 128 -57.63 6.60 -12.66
CA ASN A 128 -58.51 5.93 -13.63
C ASN A 128 -57.91 5.69 -15.02
N THR A 129 -56.69 6.16 -15.28
CA THR A 129 -55.97 5.93 -16.54
C THR A 129 -54.58 5.49 -16.19
N GLY A 130 -54.10 4.37 -16.76
CA GLY A 130 -52.87 3.69 -16.36
C GLY A 130 -51.69 4.58 -15.96
N VAL A 131 -50.86 4.09 -15.04
CA VAL A 131 -49.73 4.81 -14.45
C VAL A 131 -48.73 5.23 -15.53
N ASP A 132 -48.75 6.50 -15.95
CA ASP A 132 -47.82 7.06 -16.96
C ASP A 132 -46.39 7.12 -16.43
N GLU A 133 -45.51 6.18 -16.73
CA GLU A 133 -44.14 6.15 -16.17
C GLU A 133 -43.43 7.53 -16.22
N PRO A 134 -42.69 7.93 -15.16
CA PRO A 134 -42.05 9.22 -15.15
C PRO A 134 -40.95 9.27 -16.22
N VAL A 135 -40.98 10.35 -17.00
CA VAL A 135 -40.08 10.57 -18.14
C VAL A 135 -39.28 11.85 -17.92
N LEU A 136 -37.97 11.74 -18.15
CA LEU A 136 -37.07 12.87 -18.31
C LEU A 136 -36.59 12.87 -19.75
N ASN A 137 -36.90 13.92 -20.50
CA ASN A 137 -36.34 14.17 -21.83
C ASN A 137 -35.28 15.27 -21.73
N VAL A 138 -34.09 15.03 -22.26
CA VAL A 138 -32.96 15.96 -22.24
C VAL A 138 -32.39 16.10 -23.65
N ASN A 139 -32.14 17.34 -24.07
CA ASN A 139 -31.46 17.62 -25.33
C ASN A 139 -29.94 17.53 -25.16
N VAL A 140 -29.31 16.62 -25.90
CA VAL A 140 -27.87 16.33 -25.81
C VAL A 140 -27.18 16.66 -27.13
N LEU A 141 -26.08 17.41 -27.08
CA LEU A 141 -25.29 17.72 -28.27
C LEU A 141 -24.40 16.53 -28.65
N GLY A 142 -24.59 16.01 -29.86
CA GLY A 142 -23.78 14.96 -30.45
C GLY A 142 -22.43 15.46 -30.96
N LYS A 143 -21.51 14.53 -31.24
CA LYS A 143 -20.17 14.83 -31.80
C LYS A 143 -20.23 15.54 -33.16
N ASP A 144 -21.31 15.36 -33.91
CA ASP A 144 -21.55 15.99 -35.22
C ASP A 144 -22.18 17.38 -35.11
N GLY A 145 -22.36 17.89 -33.89
CA GLY A 145 -23.01 19.17 -33.63
C GLY A 145 -24.54 19.12 -33.73
N LYS A 146 -25.15 17.95 -33.92
CA LYS A 146 -26.61 17.81 -33.92
C LYS A 146 -27.14 17.54 -32.52
N VAL A 147 -28.29 18.13 -32.21
CA VAL A 147 -28.98 17.89 -30.94
C VAL A 147 -29.80 16.60 -31.05
N VAL A 148 -29.63 15.71 -30.09
CA VAL A 148 -30.35 14.45 -29.94
C VAL A 148 -31.14 14.50 -28.65
N THR A 149 -32.45 14.26 -28.71
CA THR A 149 -33.27 14.11 -27.50
C THR A 149 -33.07 12.71 -26.93
N CYS A 150 -32.51 12.67 -25.72
CA CYS A 150 -32.28 11.46 -24.95
C CYS A 150 -33.26 11.40 -23.78
N ARG A 151 -33.52 10.20 -23.26
CA ARG A 151 -34.45 10.00 -22.15
C ARG A 151 -33.84 9.18 -21.02
N ASN A 152 -34.49 9.16 -19.85
CA ASN A 152 -34.09 8.27 -18.76
C ASN A 152 -34.09 6.79 -19.17
N ALA A 153 -33.08 6.04 -18.73
CA ALA A 153 -32.85 4.65 -19.10
C ALA A 153 -33.87 3.64 -18.53
N MET A 154 -35.10 3.61 -19.05
CA MET A 154 -36.19 2.71 -18.60
C MET A 154 -35.79 1.23 -18.59
N THR A 155 -34.85 0.84 -19.44
CA THR A 155 -34.39 -0.54 -19.57
C THR A 155 -33.50 -1.02 -18.42
N ARG A 156 -32.88 -0.11 -17.66
CA ARG A 156 -31.94 -0.45 -16.57
C ARG A 156 -32.50 -0.12 -15.19
N SER A 157 -32.92 1.12 -15.00
CA SER A 157 -33.59 1.59 -13.81
C SER A 157 -34.39 2.83 -14.19
N ASN A 158 -35.50 3.09 -13.51
CA ASN A 158 -36.14 4.38 -13.61
C ASN A 158 -35.85 5.18 -12.32
N PRO A 159 -34.77 5.98 -12.26
CA PRO A 159 -34.43 6.73 -11.05
C PRO A 159 -35.56 7.63 -10.58
N LEU A 160 -36.36 8.14 -11.53
CA LEU A 160 -37.50 9.03 -11.27
C LEU A 160 -38.65 8.32 -10.55
N ALA A 161 -38.71 6.98 -10.57
CA ALA A 161 -39.73 6.23 -9.84
C ALA A 161 -39.66 6.50 -8.33
N GLY A 162 -38.46 6.78 -7.79
CA GLY A 162 -38.26 7.18 -6.39
C GLY A 162 -38.87 8.54 -6.03
N LEU A 163 -39.09 9.42 -7.02
CA LEU A 163 -39.68 10.74 -6.80
C LEU A 163 -41.22 10.72 -6.83
N GLY A 164 -41.82 9.63 -7.31
CA GLY A 164 -43.23 9.55 -7.67
C GLY A 164 -44.15 8.88 -6.63
N TRP A 165 -45.25 8.26 -7.10
CA TRP A 165 -46.39 7.81 -6.29
C TRP A 165 -46.03 6.85 -5.14
N SER A 166 -45.04 5.96 -5.33
CA SER A 166 -44.61 5.02 -4.27
C SER A 166 -44.09 5.74 -3.03
N SER A 167 -43.56 6.95 -3.18
CA SER A 167 -43.07 7.79 -2.09
C SER A 167 -44.17 8.66 -1.47
N ARG A 168 -45.40 8.65 -2.03
CA ARG A 168 -46.58 9.39 -1.56
C ARG A 168 -47.74 8.49 -1.08
N HIS A 169 -47.60 7.16 -1.10
CA HIS A 169 -48.71 6.25 -0.80
C HIS A 169 -49.12 6.34 0.69
N PRO A 170 -50.43 6.52 1.01
CA PRO A 170 -50.94 6.67 2.37
C PRO A 170 -50.60 5.55 3.36
N ASP A 171 -50.39 4.34 2.83
CA ASP A 171 -50.35 3.10 3.63
C ASP A 171 -48.92 2.67 4.00
N GLN A 172 -47.91 3.38 3.49
CA GLN A 172 -46.48 3.19 3.83
C GLN A 172 -45.85 4.46 4.42
N LEU A 173 -46.69 5.35 4.99
CA LEU A 173 -46.37 6.73 5.37
C LEU A 173 -45.25 6.85 6.43
N ILE A 174 -44.00 6.90 6.00
CA ILE A 174 -43.09 7.92 6.55
C ILE A 174 -43.35 9.15 5.70
N CYS A 175 -44.38 9.94 6.04
CA CYS A 175 -44.44 11.30 5.53
C CYS A 175 -43.25 12.03 6.15
N LEU A 176 -42.14 12.09 5.40
CA LEU A 176 -41.02 12.96 5.72
C LEU A 176 -41.60 14.36 5.85
N SER A 177 -41.67 14.81 7.10
CA SER A 177 -42.25 16.10 7.47
C SER A 177 -41.12 17.11 7.55
N GLY A 178 -41.34 18.28 6.95
CA GLY A 178 -40.32 19.33 6.85
C GLY A 178 -39.57 19.28 5.52
N LYS A 179 -38.45 20.03 5.47
CA LYS A 179 -37.64 20.14 4.26
C LYS A 179 -37.06 18.79 3.87
N THR A 180 -37.15 18.47 2.59
CA THR A 180 -36.68 17.22 1.99
C THR A 180 -35.86 17.50 0.75
N ALA A 181 -34.93 16.60 0.46
CA ALA A 181 -34.10 16.65 -0.73
C ALA A 181 -34.16 15.30 -1.45
N ALA A 182 -33.82 15.33 -2.74
CA ALA A 182 -33.59 14.16 -3.54
C ALA A 182 -32.48 14.42 -4.58
N GLU A 183 -31.58 13.45 -4.70
CA GLU A 183 -30.49 13.46 -5.66
C GLU A 183 -30.86 12.61 -6.88
N LEU A 184 -30.75 13.20 -8.06
CA LEU A 184 -31.03 12.54 -9.33
C LEU A 184 -29.74 12.10 -9.99
N LEU A 185 -29.64 10.82 -10.29
CA LEU A 185 -28.58 10.29 -11.15
C LEU A 185 -29.19 9.46 -12.27
N VAL A 186 -29.21 10.02 -13.47
CA VAL A 186 -29.99 9.50 -14.60
C VAL A 186 -29.09 9.26 -15.80
N PRO A 187 -28.60 8.03 -16.00
CA PRO A 187 -28.03 7.61 -17.27
C PRO A 187 -29.06 7.77 -18.39
N LEU A 188 -28.63 8.30 -19.52
CA LEU A 188 -29.52 8.59 -20.64
C LEU A 188 -29.47 7.48 -21.71
N GLU A 189 -30.63 7.19 -22.30
CA GLU A 189 -30.78 6.26 -23.43
C GLU A 189 -31.44 6.96 -24.62
N ALA A 190 -31.18 6.45 -25.82
CA ALA A 190 -31.93 6.86 -27.00
C ALA A 190 -33.25 6.09 -27.10
N THR A 191 -34.18 6.59 -27.91
CA THR A 191 -35.43 5.88 -28.20
C THR A 191 -35.18 4.56 -28.96
N GLN A 192 -36.11 3.60 -28.87
CA GLN A 192 -35.94 2.24 -29.42
C GLN A 192 -35.59 2.21 -30.93
N ASN A 193 -36.07 3.18 -31.71
CA ASN A 193 -35.85 3.29 -33.16
C ASN A 193 -34.74 4.28 -33.55
N ALA A 194 -33.89 4.68 -32.59
CA ALA A 194 -32.81 5.64 -32.85
C ALA A 194 -31.69 5.06 -33.73
N THR A 195 -30.94 5.93 -34.40
CA THR A 195 -29.73 5.53 -35.12
C THR A 195 -28.64 5.08 -34.14
N GLN A 196 -27.62 4.35 -34.62
CA GLN A 196 -26.48 3.97 -33.76
C GLN A 196 -25.77 5.19 -33.16
N GLN A 197 -25.61 6.25 -33.96
CA GLN A 197 -25.00 7.50 -33.50
C GLN A 197 -25.80 8.18 -32.39
N HIS A 198 -27.14 8.17 -32.47
CA HIS A 198 -27.98 8.68 -31.39
C HIS A 198 -27.86 7.82 -30.13
N ARG A 199 -27.81 6.49 -30.27
CA ARG A 199 -27.56 5.58 -29.15
C ARG A 199 -26.24 5.89 -28.44
N GLU A 200 -25.16 6.06 -29.20
CA GLU A 200 -23.84 6.42 -28.66
C GLU A 200 -23.83 7.81 -28.01
N THR A 201 -24.55 8.78 -28.59
CA THR A 201 -24.65 10.13 -28.02
C THR A 201 -25.35 10.10 -26.66
N CYS A 202 -26.48 9.39 -26.55
CA CYS A 202 -27.22 9.31 -25.29
C CYS A 202 -26.48 8.47 -24.24
N SER A 203 -25.90 7.32 -24.62
CA SER A 203 -25.23 6.43 -23.65
C SER A 203 -23.95 7.02 -23.04
N THR A 204 -23.38 8.04 -23.69
CA THR A 204 -22.21 8.78 -23.18
C THR A 204 -22.58 9.98 -22.31
N ALA A 205 -23.87 10.28 -22.16
CA ALA A 205 -24.37 11.40 -21.37
C ALA A 205 -25.11 10.92 -20.10
N VAL A 206 -25.02 11.72 -19.05
CA VAL A 206 -25.73 11.51 -17.79
C VAL A 206 -26.36 12.82 -17.33
N ALA A 207 -27.59 12.78 -16.83
CA ALA A 207 -28.18 13.90 -16.12
C ALA A 207 -28.00 13.70 -14.61
N ILE A 208 -27.43 14.69 -13.94
CA ILE A 208 -27.18 14.71 -12.49
C ILE A 208 -27.98 15.86 -11.92
N GLY A 209 -28.75 15.66 -10.86
CA GLY A 209 -29.60 16.70 -10.30
C GLY A 209 -29.75 16.67 -8.80
N TRP A 210 -30.29 17.77 -8.29
CA TRP A 210 -30.63 18.04 -6.90
C TRP A 210 -32.00 18.70 -6.88
N ILE A 211 -32.91 18.14 -6.09
CA ILE A 211 -34.25 18.67 -5.93
C ILE A 211 -34.51 18.88 -4.45
N GLY A 212 -34.89 20.10 -4.07
CA GLY A 212 -35.40 20.43 -2.76
C GLY A 212 -36.92 20.60 -2.78
N ALA A 213 -37.58 20.20 -1.70
CA ALA A 213 -39.00 20.39 -1.48
C ALA A 213 -39.32 20.70 -0.01
N GLU A 214 -40.25 21.61 0.24
CA GLU A 214 -40.72 21.93 1.60
C GLU A 214 -41.69 20.86 2.15
N SER A 215 -42.40 20.15 1.27
CA SER A 215 -43.28 19.04 1.61
C SER A 215 -43.56 18.16 0.39
N LEU A 216 -43.64 16.85 0.60
CA LEU A 216 -43.96 15.86 -0.44
C LEU A 216 -45.46 15.87 -0.84
N VAL A 217 -46.31 16.57 -0.09
CA VAL A 217 -47.77 16.58 -0.31
C VAL A 217 -48.16 17.46 -1.51
N SER A 218 -47.41 18.52 -1.81
CA SER A 218 -47.75 19.53 -2.81
C SER A 218 -46.59 19.86 -3.76
N MET A 219 -45.83 18.85 -4.20
CA MET A 219 -44.65 19.12 -5.01
C MET A 219 -45.00 19.35 -6.48
N GLU A 220 -44.82 20.60 -6.94
CA GLU A 220 -44.49 20.93 -8.32
C GLU A 220 -43.01 21.29 -8.35
N THR A 221 -42.22 20.64 -9.22
CA THR A 221 -40.82 21.01 -9.41
C THR A 221 -40.75 22.41 -10.00
N ASN A 222 -40.10 23.33 -9.29
CA ASN A 222 -39.86 24.67 -9.77
C ASN A 222 -38.36 24.90 -10.01
N ALA A 223 -38.04 25.86 -10.87
CA ALA A 223 -36.66 26.17 -11.24
C ALA A 223 -35.81 26.68 -10.05
N SER A 224 -36.44 27.23 -9.01
CA SER A 224 -35.74 27.73 -7.82
C SER A 224 -35.29 26.65 -6.84
N SER A 225 -35.89 25.46 -6.89
CA SER A 225 -35.58 24.34 -5.98
C SER A 225 -34.97 23.14 -6.69
N THR A 226 -34.67 23.26 -7.98
CA THR A 226 -34.14 22.18 -8.81
C THR A 226 -32.91 22.64 -9.57
N LEU A 227 -31.79 21.93 -9.38
CA LEU A 227 -30.65 21.99 -10.28
C LEU A 227 -30.58 20.69 -11.08
N LEU A 228 -30.45 20.78 -12.39
CA LEU A 228 -30.14 19.64 -13.25
C LEU A 228 -28.95 19.99 -14.15
N VAL A 229 -28.01 19.06 -14.26
CA VAL A 229 -26.77 19.22 -14.99
C VAL A 229 -26.61 18.05 -15.95
N LEU A 230 -26.33 18.34 -17.22
CA LEU A 230 -25.96 17.34 -18.21
C LEU A 230 -24.45 17.22 -18.27
N CYS A 231 -23.92 16.02 -18.03
CA CYS A 231 -22.49 15.76 -18.14
C CYS A 231 -22.18 14.76 -19.26
N GLN A 232 -21.22 15.12 -20.11
CA GLN A 232 -20.66 14.26 -21.15
C GLN A 232 -19.15 14.07 -20.89
N PRO A 233 -18.71 12.94 -20.31
CA PRO A 233 -17.31 12.74 -20.02
C PRO A 233 -16.40 12.73 -21.25
N ARG A 234 -15.29 13.48 -21.15
CA ARG A 234 -14.26 13.57 -22.18
C ARG A 234 -13.00 12.85 -21.72
N ILE A 235 -12.70 11.75 -22.38
CA ILE A 235 -11.47 10.99 -22.17
C ILE A 235 -10.29 11.75 -22.81
N LYS A 236 -9.19 11.80 -22.09
CA LYS A 236 -7.90 12.37 -22.51
C LYS A 236 -6.84 11.29 -22.39
N ILE A 237 -6.13 11.07 -23.49
CA ILE A 237 -4.93 10.22 -23.55
C ILE A 237 -3.79 11.11 -23.99
N GLY A 238 -2.60 10.88 -23.45
CA GLY A 238 -1.43 11.67 -23.79
C GLY A 238 -0.17 11.10 -23.17
N ASP A 239 0.93 11.83 -23.31
CA ASP A 239 2.20 11.51 -22.68
C ASP A 239 2.38 12.24 -21.35
N ALA A 240 3.03 11.58 -20.40
CA ALA A 240 3.41 12.15 -19.12
C ALA A 240 4.76 11.60 -18.65
N TYR A 241 5.48 12.40 -17.85
CA TYR A 241 6.65 11.95 -17.11
C TYR A 241 6.27 11.64 -15.67
N VAL A 242 6.47 10.39 -15.28
CA VAL A 242 6.19 9.92 -13.91
C VAL A 242 7.47 9.45 -13.24
N THR A 243 7.52 9.58 -11.91
CA THR A 243 8.58 9.01 -11.07
C THR A 243 7.92 8.05 -10.08
N VAL A 244 8.27 6.78 -10.16
CA VAL A 244 7.65 5.71 -9.38
C VAL A 244 8.66 4.97 -8.52
N ASP A 245 8.18 4.44 -7.40
CA ASP A 245 8.91 3.47 -6.59
C ASP A 245 8.90 2.07 -7.25
N PRO A 246 9.59 1.07 -6.68
CA PRO A 246 9.59 -0.30 -7.19
C PRO A 246 8.21 -0.99 -7.22
N ASN A 247 7.23 -0.48 -6.48
CA ASN A 247 5.85 -0.99 -6.48
C ASN A 247 4.99 -0.27 -7.54
N GLY A 248 5.56 0.64 -8.33
CA GLY A 248 4.84 1.44 -9.31
C GLY A 248 4.04 2.58 -8.70
N ARG A 249 4.26 2.94 -7.43
CA ARG A 249 3.57 4.06 -6.79
C ARG A 249 4.25 5.37 -7.15
N LEU A 250 3.46 6.37 -7.50
CA LEU A 250 3.99 7.70 -7.81
C LEU A 250 4.56 8.33 -6.54
N THR A 251 5.82 8.77 -6.62
CA THR A 251 6.50 9.49 -5.51
C THR A 251 6.33 11.01 -5.63
N LYS A 252 5.97 11.48 -6.84
CA LYS A 252 5.75 12.89 -7.18
C LYS A 252 4.58 12.98 -8.15
N LYS A 253 3.88 14.12 -8.16
CA LYS A 253 2.88 14.43 -9.19
C LYS A 253 3.49 14.28 -10.58
N ALA A 254 2.72 13.75 -11.53
CA ALA A 254 3.17 13.63 -12.90
C ALA A 254 3.49 15.00 -13.50
N ALA A 255 4.50 15.04 -14.36
CA ALA A 255 4.97 16.24 -15.02
C ALA A 255 4.79 16.15 -16.55
N ARG A 256 4.65 17.31 -17.20
CA ARG A 256 4.52 17.44 -18.67
C ARG A 256 3.42 16.54 -19.23
N LEU A 257 2.17 16.79 -18.80
CA LEU A 257 1.01 16.14 -19.41
C LEU A 257 0.78 16.76 -20.78
N GLU A 258 1.06 15.99 -21.82
CA GLU A 258 0.95 16.36 -23.23
C GLU A 258 -0.20 15.56 -23.86
N PRO A 259 -1.43 16.11 -23.93
CA PRO A 259 -2.57 15.38 -24.49
C PRO A 259 -2.38 15.14 -25.99
N ASP A 260 -2.77 13.94 -26.44
CA ASP A 260 -2.77 13.56 -27.84
C ASP A 260 -3.81 14.41 -28.61
N ALA A 261 -3.52 14.71 -29.88
CA ALA A 261 -4.49 15.39 -30.75
C ALA A 261 -5.72 14.50 -31.00
N PRO A 262 -6.90 15.05 -31.34
CA PRO A 262 -8.13 14.28 -31.50
C PRO A 262 -8.03 13.09 -32.48
N VAL A 263 -7.24 13.22 -33.54
CA VAL A 263 -7.01 12.13 -34.52
C VAL A 263 -6.26 10.97 -33.87
N LEU A 264 -5.18 11.26 -33.15
CA LEU A 264 -4.37 10.28 -32.41
C LEU A 264 -5.16 9.64 -31.27
N LEU A 265 -6.13 10.37 -30.68
CA LEU A 265 -6.98 9.85 -29.62
C LEU A 265 -7.81 8.65 -30.10
N GLU A 266 -8.42 8.74 -31.28
CA GLU A 266 -9.29 7.68 -31.82
C GLU A 266 -8.49 6.41 -32.19
N GLU A 267 -7.19 6.52 -32.51
CA GLU A 267 -6.30 5.37 -32.77
C GLU A 267 -6.13 4.45 -31.55
N HIS A 268 -6.38 4.95 -30.34
CA HIS A 268 -6.31 4.16 -29.12
C HIS A 268 -7.54 3.27 -28.89
N PHE A 269 -8.61 3.40 -29.67
CA PHE A 269 -9.86 2.66 -29.45
C PHE A 269 -10.17 1.69 -30.59
N THR A 270 -10.38 0.41 -30.25
CA THR A 270 -10.70 -0.61 -31.28
C THR A 270 -12.10 -0.44 -31.87
N ASN A 271 -13.06 0.03 -31.09
CA ASN A 271 -14.45 0.23 -31.51
C ASN A 271 -15.03 1.57 -31.03
N GLY A 272 -14.19 2.61 -31.01
CA GLY A 272 -14.57 3.98 -30.70
C GLY A 272 -14.66 4.31 -29.20
N VAL A 273 -14.36 5.56 -28.86
CA VAL A 273 -14.35 6.06 -27.47
C VAL A 273 -15.70 5.98 -26.76
N ALA A 274 -16.81 6.06 -27.51
CA ALA A 274 -18.16 6.05 -26.96
C ALA A 274 -18.46 4.77 -26.16
N ASN A 275 -17.90 3.62 -26.57
CA ASN A 275 -18.06 2.36 -25.87
C ASN A 275 -17.38 2.36 -24.50
N LEU A 276 -16.15 2.91 -24.41
CA LEU A 276 -15.47 3.05 -23.12
C LEU A 276 -16.20 4.03 -22.21
N THR A 277 -16.61 5.19 -22.73
CA THR A 277 -17.37 6.18 -21.95
C THR A 277 -18.68 5.59 -21.44
N SER A 278 -19.45 4.93 -22.31
CA SER A 278 -20.75 4.34 -21.93
C SER A 278 -20.60 3.23 -20.89
N GLN A 279 -19.57 2.39 -21.02
CA GLN A 279 -19.28 1.41 -19.98
C GLN A 279 -18.81 2.08 -18.70
N SER A 280 -17.93 3.10 -18.74
CA SER A 280 -17.53 3.81 -17.53
C SER A 280 -18.74 4.43 -16.81
N ASN A 281 -19.69 5.00 -17.55
CA ASN A 281 -20.91 5.58 -17.01
C ASN A 281 -21.77 4.53 -16.28
N SER A 282 -21.82 3.28 -16.74
CA SER A 282 -22.56 2.21 -16.06
C SER A 282 -21.93 1.77 -14.73
N PHE A 283 -20.62 2.02 -14.54
CA PHE A 283 -19.93 1.79 -13.28
C PHE A 283 -20.03 2.99 -12.33
N MET A 284 -19.87 4.21 -12.86
CA MET A 284 -19.83 5.44 -12.06
C MET A 284 -21.21 5.89 -11.59
N PHE A 285 -22.21 5.78 -12.48
CA PHE A 285 -23.52 6.40 -12.28
C PHE A 285 -24.57 5.36 -11.92
N ARG A 286 -24.41 4.76 -10.75
CA ARG A 286 -25.24 3.65 -10.25
C ARG A 286 -26.38 4.16 -9.37
N GLY A 287 -27.35 4.85 -9.98
CA GLY A 287 -28.58 5.27 -9.32
C GLY A 287 -29.71 4.26 -9.54
N LEU A 288 -30.16 3.57 -8.49
CA LEU A 288 -31.34 2.69 -8.58
C LEU A 288 -32.64 3.50 -8.53
N ARG A 289 -32.80 4.32 -7.50
CA ARG A 289 -33.92 5.23 -7.28
C ARG A 289 -33.38 6.52 -6.68
N ALA A 290 -34.09 7.62 -6.89
CA ALA A 290 -33.88 8.87 -6.17
C ALA A 290 -34.96 9.01 -5.08
N PRO A 291 -34.82 8.34 -3.92
CA PRO A 291 -35.78 8.50 -2.84
C PRO A 291 -35.65 9.89 -2.23
N TRP A 292 -36.76 10.38 -1.70
CA TRP A 292 -36.76 11.56 -0.83
C TRP A 292 -36.09 11.22 0.50
N HIS A 293 -35.33 12.17 1.02
CA HIS A 293 -34.73 12.07 2.35
C HIS A 293 -34.78 13.41 3.08
N ASN A 294 -34.59 13.36 4.39
CA ASN A 294 -34.61 14.51 5.29
C ASN A 294 -33.32 14.60 6.12
N ASP A 295 -32.26 13.94 5.68
CA ASP A 295 -30.95 13.91 6.32
C ASP A 295 -29.88 14.45 5.35
N THR A 296 -28.61 14.28 5.68
CA THR A 296 -27.50 14.82 4.85
C THR A 296 -26.80 13.72 4.04
N PHE A 297 -27.28 12.48 4.09
CA PHE A 297 -26.65 11.35 3.44
C PHE A 297 -27.05 11.29 1.97
N ALA A 298 -26.07 11.10 1.10
CA ALA A 298 -26.35 10.78 -0.29
C ALA A 298 -26.88 9.35 -0.41
N ASN A 299 -27.95 9.17 -1.18
CA ASN A 299 -28.59 7.86 -1.38
C ASN A 299 -27.86 6.96 -2.38
N GLU A 300 -26.86 7.48 -3.07
CA GLU A 300 -26.06 6.71 -4.03
C GLU A 300 -24.58 7.15 -4.03
N PRO A 301 -23.66 6.32 -4.57
CA PRO A 301 -22.23 6.55 -4.46
C PRO A 301 -21.70 7.84 -5.10
N PHE A 302 -22.23 8.29 -6.23
CA PHE A 302 -21.65 9.41 -6.98
C PHE A 302 -21.79 10.74 -6.22
N HIS A 303 -22.99 11.13 -5.82
CA HIS A 303 -23.30 12.26 -4.95
C HIS A 303 -22.57 12.17 -3.62
N TYR A 304 -22.42 10.97 -3.05
CA TYR A 304 -21.56 10.74 -1.89
C TYR A 304 -20.11 11.19 -2.15
N PHE A 305 -19.52 10.78 -3.29
CA PHE A 305 -18.16 11.19 -3.65
C PHE A 305 -18.06 12.65 -4.09
N VAL A 306 -19.13 13.26 -4.60
CA VAL A 306 -19.21 14.71 -4.85
C VAL A 306 -19.09 15.48 -3.52
N ASN A 307 -19.84 15.07 -2.49
CA ASN A 307 -19.72 15.64 -1.14
C ASN A 307 -18.30 15.45 -0.57
N ARG A 308 -17.69 14.27 -0.74
CA ARG A 308 -16.30 14.03 -0.33
C ARG A 308 -15.31 14.95 -1.05
N ALA A 309 -15.49 15.15 -2.35
CA ALA A 309 -14.66 16.04 -3.15
C ALA A 309 -14.86 17.52 -2.84
N ALA A 310 -16.01 17.89 -2.27
CA ALA A 310 -16.34 19.24 -1.80
C ALA A 310 -15.92 19.50 -0.35
N GLU A 311 -15.58 18.45 0.39
CA GLU A 311 -15.22 18.49 1.82
C GLU A 311 -16.38 19.00 2.73
N HIS A 312 -17.63 18.85 2.28
CA HIS A 312 -18.83 19.20 3.04
C HIS A 312 -20.06 18.41 2.56
N LEU A 313 -21.14 18.44 3.35
CA LEU A 313 -22.41 17.75 3.03
C LEU A 313 -23.53 18.70 2.55
N HIS A 314 -23.23 19.98 2.33
CA HIS A 314 -24.21 21.00 1.96
C HIS A 314 -25.06 20.61 0.74
N PHE A 315 -24.48 19.96 -0.27
CA PHE A 315 -25.20 19.66 -1.51
C PHE A 315 -26.36 18.67 -1.33
N THR A 316 -26.33 17.86 -0.28
CA THR A 316 -27.39 16.91 0.06
C THR A 316 -28.13 17.33 1.33
N ASP A 317 -27.89 18.52 1.87
CA ASP A 317 -28.58 18.99 3.07
C ASP A 317 -29.92 19.64 2.70
N PRO A 318 -31.07 19.06 3.07
CA PRO A 318 -32.39 19.58 2.74
C PRO A 318 -32.69 20.93 3.41
N THR A 319 -31.94 21.30 4.46
CA THR A 319 -32.15 22.57 5.15
C THR A 319 -31.63 23.77 4.35
N GLN A 320 -30.75 23.49 3.39
CA GLN A 320 -30.04 24.45 2.56
C GLN A 320 -30.73 24.65 1.20
N PRO A 321 -30.47 25.75 0.48
CA PRO A 321 -30.95 25.91 -0.88
C PRO A 321 -30.29 24.89 -1.83
N ALA A 322 -30.95 24.62 -2.96
CA ALA A 322 -30.34 23.83 -4.02
C ALA A 322 -29.00 24.46 -4.45
N PRO A 323 -27.97 23.64 -4.73
CA PRO A 323 -26.67 24.16 -5.13
C PRO A 323 -26.74 24.94 -6.44
N THR A 324 -25.81 25.88 -6.64
CA THR A 324 -25.62 26.51 -7.95
C THR A 324 -24.66 25.68 -8.80
N PHE A 325 -24.76 25.80 -10.13
CA PHE A 325 -23.86 25.10 -11.05
C PHE A 325 -22.38 25.43 -10.78
N ALA A 326 -22.06 26.71 -10.51
CA ALA A 326 -20.70 27.17 -10.24
C ALA A 326 -20.09 26.54 -8.98
N ASP A 327 -20.92 26.27 -7.96
CA ASP A 327 -20.46 25.67 -6.70
C ASP A 327 -20.22 24.16 -6.86
N ILE A 328 -21.07 23.47 -7.63
CA ILE A 328 -21.07 22.00 -7.74
C ILE A 328 -20.11 21.48 -8.81
N GLU A 329 -19.90 22.22 -9.91
CA GLU A 329 -19.09 21.78 -11.06
C GLU A 329 -17.68 21.31 -10.65
N PRO A 330 -16.91 22.05 -9.82
CA PRO A 330 -15.57 21.61 -9.41
C PRO A 330 -15.58 20.32 -8.59
N ALA A 331 -16.62 20.09 -7.79
CA ALA A 331 -16.77 18.88 -6.99
C ALA A 331 -17.13 17.67 -7.87
N ILE A 332 -17.99 17.87 -8.87
CA ILE A 332 -18.30 16.85 -9.90
C ILE A 332 -17.03 16.49 -10.69
N ASP A 333 -16.25 17.48 -11.15
CA ASP A 333 -15.00 17.25 -11.89
C ASP A 333 -14.01 16.41 -11.06
N ARG A 334 -13.77 16.79 -9.80
CA ARG A 334 -12.87 16.06 -8.90
C ARG A 334 -13.35 14.64 -8.60
N ALA A 335 -14.63 14.47 -8.27
CA ALA A 335 -15.21 13.16 -7.96
C ALA A 335 -15.13 12.21 -9.16
N TYR A 336 -15.63 12.65 -10.33
CA TYR A 336 -15.62 11.83 -11.54
C TYR A 336 -14.19 11.49 -11.98
N THR A 337 -13.29 12.48 -12.04
CA THR A 337 -11.92 12.25 -12.52
C THR A 337 -11.19 11.22 -11.66
N ARG A 338 -11.33 11.33 -10.32
CA ARG A 338 -10.74 10.39 -9.37
C ARG A 338 -11.31 8.99 -9.53
N LEU A 339 -12.64 8.86 -9.52
CA LEU A 339 -13.30 7.57 -9.65
C LEU A 339 -12.96 6.90 -10.98
N PHE A 340 -12.94 7.65 -12.08
CA PHE A 340 -12.56 7.16 -13.40
C PHE A 340 -11.10 6.65 -13.44
N ALA A 341 -10.16 7.40 -12.87
CA ALA A 341 -8.77 6.96 -12.77
C ALA A 341 -8.63 5.66 -11.97
N ILE A 342 -9.35 5.54 -10.85
CA ILE A 342 -9.38 4.31 -10.03
C ILE A 342 -9.99 3.14 -10.82
N TRP A 343 -11.13 3.35 -11.46
CA TRP A 343 -11.79 2.32 -12.26
C TRP A 343 -10.90 1.80 -13.39
N LEU A 344 -10.19 2.68 -14.09
CA LEU A 344 -9.17 2.27 -15.06
C LEU A 344 -8.05 1.47 -14.41
N GLY A 345 -7.50 1.95 -13.29
CA GLY A 345 -6.38 1.31 -12.60
C GLY A 345 -6.71 -0.11 -12.11
N VAL A 346 -7.92 -0.31 -11.59
CA VAL A 346 -8.42 -1.62 -11.12
C VAL A 346 -8.69 -2.54 -12.31
N ASN A 347 -9.22 -2.02 -13.42
CA ASN A 347 -9.65 -2.83 -14.57
C ASN A 347 -8.66 -2.85 -15.75
N LYS A 348 -7.46 -2.31 -15.60
CA LYS A 348 -6.48 -2.12 -16.69
C LYS A 348 -6.19 -3.39 -17.51
N GLU A 349 -6.05 -4.55 -16.86
CA GLU A 349 -5.76 -5.82 -17.54
C GLU A 349 -6.91 -6.29 -18.43
N LEU A 350 -8.14 -5.88 -18.08
CA LEU A 350 -9.34 -6.18 -18.85
C LEU A 350 -9.55 -5.19 -19.99
N LEU A 351 -9.26 -3.91 -19.76
CA LEU A 351 -9.53 -2.81 -20.68
C LEU A 351 -8.46 -2.65 -21.77
N PHE A 352 -7.18 -2.83 -21.45
CA PHE A 352 -6.08 -2.59 -22.37
C PHE A 352 -5.63 -3.88 -23.08
N LYS A 353 -5.15 -3.74 -24.32
CA LYS A 353 -4.48 -4.84 -25.04
C LYS A 353 -3.13 -5.13 -24.40
N VAL A 354 -2.72 -6.39 -24.41
CA VAL A 354 -1.36 -6.77 -24.01
C VAL A 354 -0.41 -6.33 -25.12
N ASN A 355 0.69 -5.68 -24.75
CA ASN A 355 1.75 -5.37 -25.68
C ASN A 355 2.55 -6.64 -25.99
N THR A 356 2.36 -7.20 -27.18
CA THR A 356 3.11 -8.35 -27.69
C THR A 356 4.40 -7.95 -28.39
N GLN A 357 4.61 -6.65 -28.64
CA GLN A 357 5.79 -6.10 -29.31
C GLN A 357 6.77 -5.55 -28.26
N PHE A 358 7.70 -6.39 -27.83
CA PHE A 358 8.77 -6.06 -26.88
C PHE A 358 9.85 -5.10 -27.42
N HIS A 359 9.61 -4.44 -28.56
CA HIS A 359 10.64 -3.69 -29.29
C HIS A 359 10.84 -2.26 -28.80
N ILE A 360 9.91 -1.70 -28.01
CA ILE A 360 10.05 -0.35 -27.50
C ILE A 360 10.77 -0.41 -26.16
N ARG A 361 12.04 0.01 -26.15
CA ARG A 361 12.83 0.24 -24.93
C ARG A 361 12.62 1.69 -24.48
N PRO A 362 11.67 2.00 -23.60
CA PRO A 362 11.56 3.35 -23.07
C PRO A 362 12.88 3.73 -22.38
N LYS A 363 13.38 4.93 -22.67
CA LYS A 363 14.52 5.47 -21.92
C LYS A 363 14.03 5.82 -20.51
N ILE A 364 14.45 5.04 -19.52
CA ILE A 364 14.12 5.22 -18.12
C ILE A 364 15.36 5.74 -17.39
N GLN A 365 15.18 6.75 -16.56
CA GLN A 365 16.19 7.20 -15.60
C GLN A 365 15.97 6.45 -14.29
N VAL A 366 16.98 5.69 -13.86
CA VAL A 366 16.97 4.99 -12.58
C VAL A 366 17.77 5.81 -11.58
N THR A 367 17.18 6.11 -10.42
CA THR A 367 17.86 6.79 -9.31
C THR A 367 18.00 5.80 -8.17
N THR A 368 19.22 5.35 -7.90
CA THR A 368 19.55 4.47 -6.77
C THR A 368 19.94 5.29 -5.56
N PRO A 369 19.41 4.99 -4.36
CA PRO A 369 20.01 5.49 -3.13
C PRO A 369 21.42 4.89 -3.00
N GLU A 370 22.41 5.75 -2.76
CA GLU A 370 23.78 5.33 -2.47
C GLU A 370 24.07 5.67 -1.01
N GLU A 371 24.37 4.67 -0.19
CA GLU A 371 24.85 4.89 1.17
C GLU A 371 26.26 5.45 1.12
N ARG A 372 26.38 6.76 1.32
CA ARG A 372 27.67 7.42 1.47
C ARG A 372 28.01 7.52 2.94
N LEU A 373 29.07 6.84 3.36
CA LEU A 373 29.71 7.12 4.65
C LEU A 373 30.39 8.48 4.54
N PHE A 374 29.73 9.51 5.07
CA PHE A 374 30.33 10.84 5.17
C PHE A 374 31.40 10.81 6.26
N PHE A 375 32.66 10.68 5.85
CA PHE A 375 33.80 10.82 6.74
C PHE A 375 33.88 12.27 7.24
N ASN A 376 33.46 12.48 8.48
CA ASN A 376 33.69 13.74 9.17
C ASN A 376 35.16 13.81 9.58
N THR A 377 35.93 14.69 8.93
CA THR A 377 37.38 14.82 9.11
C THR A 377 37.78 14.98 10.59
N PRO A 378 37.13 15.84 11.39
CA PRO A 378 37.30 15.88 12.85
C PRO A 378 37.15 14.53 13.56
N LEU A 379 36.08 13.76 13.29
CA LEU A 379 35.84 12.48 13.95
C LEU A 379 36.88 11.42 13.54
N PHE A 380 37.34 11.48 12.29
CA PHE A 380 38.41 10.61 11.81
C PHE A 380 39.74 10.91 12.51
N ILE A 381 40.11 12.19 12.62
CA ILE A 381 41.33 12.61 13.33
C ILE A 381 41.28 12.17 14.80
N ILE A 382 40.15 12.37 15.49
CA ILE A 382 39.98 11.94 16.89
C ILE A 382 40.17 10.43 17.03
N SER A 383 39.53 9.65 16.14
CA SER A 383 39.63 8.18 16.15
C SER A 383 41.06 7.71 15.92
N GLU A 384 41.77 8.31 14.96
CA GLU A 384 43.16 7.98 14.65
C GLU A 384 44.10 8.31 15.82
N ILE A 385 43.90 9.46 16.48
CA ILE A 385 44.67 9.85 17.67
C ILE A 385 44.45 8.84 18.80
N ILE A 386 43.21 8.45 19.08
CA ILE A 386 42.89 7.45 20.12
C ILE A 386 43.58 6.13 19.81
N LEU A 387 43.49 5.67 18.54
CA LEU A 387 44.11 4.43 18.11
C LEU A 387 45.65 4.48 18.23
N ALA A 388 46.27 5.60 17.84
CA ALA A 388 47.71 5.80 17.97
C ALA A 388 48.16 5.81 19.44
N ILE A 389 47.42 6.47 20.32
CA ILE A 389 47.69 6.47 21.77
C ILE A 389 47.56 5.05 22.34
N TYR A 390 46.53 4.30 21.96
CA TYR A 390 46.36 2.91 22.42
C TYR A 390 47.46 1.98 21.92
N THR A 391 47.88 2.11 20.66
CA THR A 391 49.01 1.36 20.13
C THR A 391 50.30 1.70 20.88
N LEU A 392 50.58 2.99 21.11
CA LEU A 392 51.76 3.44 21.86
C LEU A 392 51.74 2.92 23.30
N ALA A 393 50.62 3.05 24.00
CA ALA A 393 50.43 2.56 25.36
C ALA A 393 50.64 1.04 25.42
N SER A 394 50.09 0.30 24.45
CA SER A 394 50.28 -1.15 24.34
C SER A 394 51.76 -1.49 24.17
N ILE A 395 52.47 -0.85 23.24
CA ILE A 395 53.91 -1.04 23.03
C ILE A 395 54.68 -0.78 24.33
N LEU A 396 54.41 0.32 25.03
CA LEU A 396 55.07 0.66 26.29
C LEU A 396 54.82 -0.38 27.38
N VAL A 397 53.60 -0.90 27.51
CA VAL A 397 53.24 -1.95 28.47
C VAL A 397 53.97 -3.25 28.14
N TYR A 398 54.02 -3.64 26.86
CA TYR A 398 54.70 -4.86 26.43
C TYR A 398 56.23 -4.77 26.58
N LEU A 399 56.83 -3.61 26.32
CA LEU A 399 58.28 -3.41 26.48
C LEU A 399 58.71 -3.28 27.95
N ARG A 400 57.90 -2.65 28.82
CA ARG A 400 58.26 -2.46 30.25
C ARG A 400 58.02 -3.67 31.13
N ARG A 401 57.25 -4.67 30.69
CA ARG A 401 56.88 -5.83 31.54
C ARG A 401 57.29 -7.20 30.98
N PRO A 402 58.54 -7.40 30.50
CA PRO A 402 58.95 -8.69 29.96
C PRO A 402 58.91 -9.78 31.03
N GLY A 403 58.11 -10.82 30.80
CA GLY A 403 58.12 -12.05 31.61
C GLY A 403 57.21 -12.09 32.83
N ARG A 404 56.27 -11.15 32.99
CA ARG A 404 55.20 -11.21 34.02
C ARG A 404 53.82 -11.24 33.39
N TYR A 405 53.61 -12.17 32.47
CA TYR A 405 52.32 -12.42 31.86
C TYR A 405 51.74 -13.71 32.40
N LEU A 406 50.47 -13.68 32.77
CA LEU A 406 49.71 -14.89 32.97
C LEU A 406 49.62 -15.62 31.61
N PRO A 407 49.75 -16.95 31.55
CA PRO A 407 49.55 -17.76 30.35
C PRO A 407 48.18 -17.54 29.69
N ARG A 408 47.22 -16.98 30.43
CA ARG A 408 45.90 -16.59 29.95
C ARG A 408 45.65 -15.13 30.33
N MET A 409 45.32 -14.30 29.34
CA MET A 409 44.85 -12.95 29.58
C MET A 409 43.44 -13.00 30.18
N PRO A 410 43.11 -12.17 31.19
CA PRO A 410 41.78 -12.14 31.80
C PRO A 410 40.78 -11.39 30.91
N THR A 411 40.61 -11.85 29.66
CA THR A 411 39.67 -11.27 28.68
C THR A 411 38.25 -11.77 28.88
N SER A 412 38.07 -12.83 29.69
CA SER A 412 36.77 -13.36 30.08
C SER A 412 36.79 -13.84 31.53
N ILE A 413 35.60 -13.91 32.14
CA ILE A 413 35.43 -14.45 33.50
C ILE A 413 35.89 -15.92 33.55
N ALA A 414 35.65 -16.70 32.50
CA ALA A 414 36.12 -18.08 32.41
C ALA A 414 37.65 -18.19 32.44
N ALA A 415 38.36 -17.27 31.79
CA ALA A 415 39.82 -17.23 31.81
C ALA A 415 40.38 -16.95 33.21
N ILE A 416 39.68 -16.12 34.00
CA ILE A 416 40.03 -15.83 35.39
C ILE A 416 39.75 -17.04 36.29
N ILE A 417 38.57 -17.67 36.15
CA ILE A 417 38.18 -18.85 36.92
C ILE A 417 39.17 -19.99 36.71
N ALA A 418 39.64 -20.20 35.48
CA ALA A 418 40.60 -21.24 35.17
C ALA A 418 41.94 -21.10 35.94
N LEU A 419 42.27 -19.91 36.47
CA LEU A 419 43.48 -19.71 37.27
C LEU A 419 43.36 -20.31 38.67
N PHE A 420 42.15 -20.54 39.20
CA PHE A 420 41.97 -21.04 40.56
C PHE A 420 40.96 -22.20 40.65
N ALA A 421 40.33 -22.62 39.55
CA ALA A 421 39.26 -23.61 39.55
C ALA A 421 39.62 -24.93 40.24
N ALA A 422 40.85 -25.41 40.07
CA ALA A 422 41.34 -26.63 40.70
C ALA A 422 42.08 -26.39 42.03
N SER A 423 42.09 -25.14 42.53
CA SER A 423 42.85 -24.73 43.71
C SER A 423 42.07 -24.90 45.02
N ALA A 424 42.79 -25.19 46.11
CA ALA A 424 42.25 -25.13 47.47
C ALA A 424 41.70 -23.74 47.84
N ALA A 425 42.17 -22.67 47.16
CA ALA A 425 41.64 -21.32 47.32
C ALA A 425 40.12 -21.23 47.12
N VAL A 426 39.54 -22.07 46.24
CA VAL A 426 38.09 -22.13 46.02
C VAL A 426 37.36 -22.61 47.27
N GLN A 427 37.95 -23.56 48.01
CA GLN A 427 37.38 -24.10 49.24
C GLN A 427 37.58 -23.14 50.41
N ASP A 428 38.79 -22.58 50.53
CA ASP A 428 39.15 -21.65 51.61
C ASP A 428 38.26 -20.39 51.60
N LEU A 429 37.86 -19.93 50.42
CA LEU A 429 37.08 -18.69 50.25
C LEU A 429 35.57 -18.93 50.13
N GLN A 430 35.09 -20.14 50.39
CA GLN A 430 33.65 -20.40 50.41
C GLN A 430 32.95 -19.54 51.47
N GLY A 431 31.78 -19.01 51.14
CA GLY A 431 31.01 -18.15 52.04
C GLY A 431 31.51 -16.71 52.17
N THR A 432 32.65 -16.35 51.55
CA THR A 432 33.19 -14.97 51.59
C THR A 432 32.52 -14.01 50.59
N SER A 433 31.60 -14.50 49.74
CA SER A 433 30.97 -13.72 48.67
C SER A 433 30.14 -12.52 49.16
N LYS A 434 29.58 -12.60 50.37
CA LYS A 434 28.80 -11.52 50.99
C LYS A 434 29.63 -10.57 51.87
N MET A 435 30.92 -10.85 52.06
CA MET A 435 31.81 -10.03 52.89
C MET A 435 32.27 -8.77 52.15
N ASN A 436 32.31 -7.65 52.87
CA ASN A 436 32.94 -6.44 52.35
C ASN A 436 34.48 -6.59 52.27
N ALA A 437 35.18 -5.65 51.63
CA ALA A 437 36.63 -5.74 51.44
C ALA A 437 37.41 -5.83 52.77
N LYS A 438 36.94 -5.17 53.84
CA LYS A 438 37.59 -5.16 55.14
C LYS A 438 37.42 -6.49 55.88
N GLU A 439 36.21 -7.06 55.86
CA GLU A 439 35.89 -8.37 56.41
C GLU A 439 36.66 -9.48 55.71
N ARG A 440 36.75 -9.40 54.38
CA ARG A 440 37.47 -10.39 53.57
C ARG A 440 38.98 -10.35 53.79
N ASN A 441 39.56 -9.15 53.93
CA ASN A 441 40.98 -9.02 54.28
C ASN A 441 41.26 -9.60 55.66
N LYS A 442 40.39 -9.32 56.64
CA LYS A 442 40.51 -9.92 57.97
C LYS A 442 40.37 -11.45 57.93
N PHE A 443 39.41 -11.96 57.16
CA PHE A 443 39.23 -13.40 56.96
C PHE A 443 40.49 -14.06 56.34
N LEU A 444 41.11 -13.39 55.36
CA LEU A 444 42.36 -13.85 54.74
C LEU A 444 43.54 -13.81 55.72
N ASP A 445 43.65 -12.76 56.54
CA ASP A 445 44.66 -12.64 57.59
C ASP A 445 44.49 -13.74 58.65
N ASP A 446 43.25 -14.02 59.07
CA ASP A 446 42.91 -15.07 60.04
C ASP A 446 43.17 -16.49 59.47
N LEU A 447 43.13 -16.67 58.14
CA LEU A 447 43.41 -17.95 57.49
C LEU A 447 44.91 -18.32 57.50
N ASP A 448 45.80 -17.36 57.80
CA ASP A 448 47.28 -17.46 57.82
C ASP A 448 47.88 -18.19 56.59
N CYS A 449 47.23 -18.05 55.43
CA CYS A 449 47.65 -18.67 54.18
C CYS A 449 48.13 -17.62 53.19
N ARG A 450 49.26 -17.89 52.51
CA ARG A 450 49.72 -17.09 51.36
C ARG A 450 49.45 -17.84 50.08
N TYR A 451 48.96 -17.15 49.06
CA TYR A 451 48.73 -17.70 47.72
C TYR A 451 49.76 -17.15 46.73
N GLY A 452 50.23 -18.01 45.84
CA GLY A 452 51.22 -17.71 44.81
C GLY A 452 50.77 -18.21 43.45
N TYR A 453 51.37 -17.67 42.39
CA TYR A 453 51.12 -18.10 41.02
C TYR A 453 52.22 -19.07 40.54
N GLY A 454 51.85 -20.22 39.98
CA GLY A 454 52.79 -21.19 39.43
C GLY A 454 52.14 -22.54 39.11
N SER A 455 52.96 -23.59 38.96
CA SER A 455 52.46 -24.95 38.72
C SER A 455 52.17 -25.67 40.04
N TYR A 456 51.02 -26.32 40.14
CA TYR A 456 50.57 -27.05 41.33
C TYR A 456 49.75 -28.29 40.94
N VAL A 457 49.53 -29.20 41.89
CA VAL A 457 48.63 -30.35 41.70
C VAL A 457 47.27 -29.97 42.28
N GLY A 458 46.24 -29.98 41.45
CA GLY A 458 44.88 -29.59 41.84
C GLY A 458 44.16 -30.66 42.65
N ALA A 459 42.99 -30.30 43.19
CA ALA A 459 42.12 -31.24 43.91
C ALA A 459 41.64 -32.42 43.03
N ASP A 460 41.75 -32.30 41.71
CA ASP A 460 41.46 -33.34 40.72
C ASP A 460 42.65 -34.28 40.46
N GLY A 461 43.79 -34.08 41.13
CA GLY A 461 45.01 -34.87 40.95
C GLY A 461 45.82 -34.53 39.69
N GLY A 462 45.37 -33.57 38.88
CA GLY A 462 46.07 -33.10 37.69
C GLY A 462 47.07 -31.97 37.98
N VAL A 463 48.03 -31.76 37.09
CA VAL A 463 48.95 -30.61 37.15
C VAL A 463 48.31 -29.40 36.47
N HIS A 464 48.16 -28.29 37.21
CA HIS A 464 47.57 -27.03 36.75
C HIS A 464 48.57 -25.88 36.89
N VAL A 465 48.36 -24.81 36.11
CA VAL A 465 49.12 -23.56 36.24
C VAL A 465 48.17 -22.44 36.64
N GLY A 466 48.32 -21.93 37.86
CA GLY A 466 47.30 -21.08 38.48
C GLY A 466 47.73 -20.49 39.82
N ILE A 467 46.77 -20.03 40.60
CA ILE A 467 46.93 -19.47 41.93
C ILE A 467 46.63 -20.58 42.94
N GLU A 468 47.58 -20.90 43.82
CA GLU A 468 47.44 -21.90 44.88
C GLU A 468 48.26 -21.47 46.12
N LYS A 469 48.05 -22.09 47.28
CA LYS A 469 48.83 -21.83 48.50
C LYS A 469 50.32 -22.02 48.22
N VAL A 470 51.13 -21.06 48.66
CA VAL A 470 52.57 -20.96 48.39
C VAL A 470 53.35 -22.27 48.63
N PRO A 471 53.08 -23.07 49.69
CA PRO A 471 53.78 -24.34 49.89
C PRO A 471 53.57 -25.38 48.79
N PHE A 472 52.45 -25.31 48.07
CA PHE A 472 52.09 -26.26 47.00
C PHE A 472 52.37 -25.71 45.59
N VAL A 473 52.87 -24.48 45.49
CA VAL A 473 53.19 -23.82 44.21
C VAL A 473 54.67 -23.96 43.91
N GLN A 474 54.98 -24.61 42.79
CA GLN A 474 56.31 -24.54 42.20
C GLN A 474 56.41 -23.31 41.30
N GLN A 475 57.41 -22.47 41.59
CA GLN A 475 57.76 -21.35 40.72
C GLN A 475 58.20 -21.90 39.36
N VAL A 476 57.55 -21.47 38.28
CA VAL A 476 57.91 -21.85 36.92
C VAL A 476 59.31 -21.30 36.61
N LYS A 477 60.35 -22.15 36.73
CA LYS A 477 61.71 -21.78 36.33
C LYS A 477 61.78 -21.75 34.80
N ARG A 478 62.16 -20.59 34.27
CA ARG A 478 62.42 -20.40 32.84
C ARG A 478 63.56 -21.31 32.38
N ARG A 479 63.31 -22.21 31.42
CA ARG A 479 64.37 -22.61 30.48
C ARG A 479 64.49 -21.51 29.43
N ALA A 480 65.67 -20.92 29.30
CA ALA A 480 65.98 -20.04 28.18
C ALA A 480 66.01 -20.89 26.90
N LYS A 481 64.97 -20.79 26.07
CA LYS A 481 64.93 -21.43 24.75
C LYS A 481 65.87 -20.64 23.82
N LYS A 482 67.05 -21.23 23.53
CA LYS A 482 67.80 -20.92 22.29
C LYS A 482 66.92 -21.41 21.14
N GLY A 483 66.82 -20.60 20.09
CA GLY A 483 65.72 -20.65 19.12
C GLY A 483 65.60 -21.89 18.24
N ALA A 484 64.56 -21.81 17.40
CA ALA A 484 64.10 -22.69 16.32
C ALA A 484 63.23 -23.89 16.74
N ASP A 485 62.03 -23.91 16.15
CA ASP A 485 61.04 -24.98 15.94
C ASP A 485 61.01 -26.19 16.89
N SER A 486 59.91 -26.33 17.62
CA SER A 486 59.19 -27.59 17.92
C SER A 486 58.17 -27.41 19.05
N GLU A 487 57.03 -28.09 18.88
CA GLU A 487 55.94 -28.32 19.85
C GLU A 487 56.47 -28.66 21.24
N GLU A 488 55.90 -28.02 22.27
CA GLU A 488 56.23 -28.27 23.67
C GLU A 488 55.33 -29.39 24.22
N GLN A 489 55.77 -30.64 24.10
CA GLN A 489 55.32 -31.72 24.98
C GLN A 489 56.09 -31.64 26.30
N ILE A 490 55.35 -31.55 27.40
CA ILE A 490 55.88 -31.57 28.77
C ILE A 490 56.14 -33.03 29.14
N GLU A 491 57.39 -33.47 29.05
CA GLU A 491 57.82 -34.78 29.55
C GLU A 491 58.42 -34.63 30.96
N LEU A 492 57.80 -35.26 31.95
CA LEU A 492 58.27 -35.30 33.33
C LEU A 492 59.24 -36.48 33.49
N THR A 493 60.51 -36.19 33.76
CA THR A 493 61.47 -37.20 34.24
C THR A 493 61.08 -37.64 35.66
N GLY A 494 60.38 -38.77 35.76
CA GLY A 494 60.10 -39.47 37.01
C GLY A 494 61.11 -40.60 37.22
N GLY A 495 61.88 -40.51 38.31
CA GLY A 495 62.72 -41.60 38.80
C GLY A 495 61.86 -42.78 39.26
N ASN A 496 62.29 -43.98 38.87
CA ASN A 496 61.77 -45.28 39.30
C ASN A 496 61.65 -45.37 40.82
N ASP A 497 60.47 -45.75 41.31
CA ASP A 497 60.36 -46.90 42.21
C ASP A 497 58.99 -47.57 42.06
N ARG A 498 59.02 -48.91 42.03
CA ARG A 498 57.94 -49.84 41.67
C ARG A 498 57.00 -50.14 42.85
N LEU A 499 55.87 -50.77 42.45
CA LEU A 499 54.90 -51.60 43.19
C LEU A 499 53.60 -50.83 43.51
N SER A 500 52.39 -51.30 43.21
CA SER A 500 51.92 -52.57 42.64
C SER A 500 50.44 -52.41 42.27
N GLU A 501 50.00 -53.15 41.25
CA GLU A 501 48.62 -53.26 40.78
C GLU A 501 47.59 -53.59 41.87
N ARG A 502 46.38 -53.04 41.72
CA ARG A 502 45.14 -53.82 41.91
C ARG A 502 43.99 -53.26 41.07
N ARG A 503 43.56 -54.12 40.13
CA ARG A 503 42.37 -54.03 39.29
C ARG A 503 41.17 -54.50 40.12
N VAL A 504 40.07 -53.74 40.14
CA VAL A 504 38.73 -54.27 40.45
C VAL A 504 37.72 -53.67 39.48
N SER A 505 36.87 -54.57 39.01
CA SER A 505 35.93 -54.54 37.90
C SER A 505 34.52 -54.09 38.27
N HIS A 506 33.80 -53.59 37.25
CA HIS A 506 32.36 -53.68 36.98
C HIS A 506 31.33 -53.08 37.95
N GLY A 507 30.48 -52.22 37.37
CA GLY A 507 29.09 -51.97 37.78
C GLY A 507 28.33 -51.30 36.63
N SER A 508 27.46 -52.07 35.95
CA SER A 508 26.46 -51.63 34.96
C SER A 508 25.14 -51.24 35.67
N PHE A 509 24.18 -50.74 34.89
CA PHE A 509 22.84 -50.15 35.19
C PHE A 509 22.89 -48.61 35.23
N GLY A 510 22.28 -47.83 34.33
CA GLY A 510 21.11 -48.05 33.47
C GLY A 510 19.87 -47.47 34.18
N ASP A 511 19.36 -46.32 33.73
CA ASP A 511 17.99 -46.19 33.22
C ASP A 511 17.71 -44.78 32.68
N ASP A 512 16.74 -44.75 31.77
CA ASP A 512 16.23 -43.72 30.89
C ASP A 512 15.47 -42.55 31.57
N SER A 513 15.04 -41.62 30.70
CA SER A 513 13.93 -40.64 30.80
C SER A 513 14.34 -39.18 31.06
N VAL A 514 13.83 -38.13 30.40
CA VAL A 514 12.73 -37.97 29.42
C VAL A 514 12.82 -36.56 28.79
N ARG A 515 12.46 -36.47 27.50
CA ARG A 515 11.82 -35.37 26.69
C ARG A 515 12.29 -33.91 26.83
N ALA A 516 12.68 -33.26 25.73
CA ALA A 516 11.87 -32.71 24.62
C ALA A 516 11.21 -31.36 24.96
#